data_AF-A0AAU8SYC7-F1
#
_entry.id   AF-A0AAU8SYC7-F1
#
_cell.length_a   1.000
_cell.length_b   1.000
_cell.length_c   1.000
_cell.angle_alpha   90.00
_cell.angle_beta   90.00
_cell.angle_gamma   90.00
#
_symmetry.space_group_name_H-M   'P 1'
#
loop_
_entity.id
_entity.type
_entity.pdbx_description
1 polymer ?
#
loop_
_entity_poly.entity_id
_entity_poly.type
_entity_poly.pdbx_seq_one_letter_code
_entity_poly.pdbx_strand_id
1 'polypeptide(L)'
;MESENDVQAGGTWIVIAAFGAWSANVPSGMIGVIASLDGVRDDVLSRSKWLVPAVEYRQLLKSDRQFVIDPAKHHRVADSVEFGIGAHVVLSSRELSERYPTKGSMPAELVEQLYALREEEIRWLASLLEVTATHLLDLDWGARAKVADLLFTRCSAQARYALLNDAHHFVRSSAVLADRALANRTNSPDSTEDRREEIAEVLKSAGFRMEYDPGAIPGEGHVLIQIESGEVVDEPDEAIARLAREWSDLTDEAEKNET
;
A
#
# COMPACT_ATOMS: atom_id res chain seq x y z
N MET A 1 15.85 22.49 12.62
CA MET A 1 16.26 23.50 11.63
C MET A 1 16.74 22.73 10.42
N GLU A 2 16.07 22.67 9.29
CA GLU A 2 14.76 23.15 8.86
C GLU A 2 14.15 22.00 8.05
N SER A 3 12.87 21.72 8.29
CA SER A 3 12.07 20.84 7.47
C SER A 3 11.83 21.53 6.13
N GLU A 4 12.34 20.97 5.03
CA GLU A 4 11.87 21.26 3.68
C GLU A 4 10.43 20.73 3.55
N ASN A 5 9.50 21.52 4.06
CA ASN A 5 8.13 21.52 3.57
C ASN A 5 8.19 22.10 2.17
N ASP A 6 8.39 21.23 1.18
CA ASP A 6 8.19 21.55 -0.22
C ASP A 6 6.67 21.68 -0.41
N VAL A 7 6.18 22.88 -0.09
CA VAL A 7 4.83 23.33 -0.41
C VAL A 7 4.66 23.13 -1.91
N GLN A 8 3.68 22.32 -2.30
CA GLN A 8 3.19 22.22 -3.67
C GLN A 8 2.82 23.61 -4.20
N ALA A 9 3.78 24.32 -4.77
CA ALA A 9 3.53 25.43 -5.65
C ALA A 9 2.92 24.84 -6.92
N GLY A 10 1.66 25.19 -7.21
CA GLY A 10 0.88 24.69 -8.35
C GLY A 10 1.37 25.15 -9.73
N GLY A 11 2.68 25.16 -9.95
CA GLY A 11 3.29 25.47 -11.24
C GLY A 11 3.21 24.29 -12.20
N THR A 12 3.13 24.59 -13.49
CA THR A 12 3.03 23.57 -14.55
C THR A 12 4.43 23.25 -15.08
N TRP A 13 4.85 21.99 -15.04
CA TRP A 13 6.14 21.58 -15.59
C TRP A 13 6.06 21.47 -17.12
N ILE A 14 6.71 22.39 -17.84
CA ILE A 14 6.66 22.43 -19.31
C ILE A 14 7.98 21.93 -19.87
N VAL A 15 7.93 20.99 -20.80
CA VAL A 15 9.13 20.48 -21.48
C VAL A 15 9.74 21.58 -22.35
N ILE A 16 11.01 21.89 -22.08
CA ILE A 16 11.78 22.91 -22.82
C ILE A 16 12.83 22.29 -23.74
N ALA A 17 13.22 21.03 -23.49
CA ALA A 17 14.13 20.26 -24.33
C ALA A 17 13.87 18.76 -24.17
N ALA A 18 14.16 17.98 -25.21
CA ALA A 18 14.20 16.52 -25.13
C ALA A 18 15.56 16.01 -25.58
N PHE A 19 16.01 14.94 -24.94
CA PHE A 19 17.21 14.19 -25.31
C PHE A 19 16.80 12.76 -25.67
N GLY A 20 17.21 12.34 -26.86
CA GLY A 20 16.73 11.10 -27.49
C GLY A 20 17.22 9.82 -26.80
N ALA A 21 16.57 8.72 -27.16
CA ALA A 21 16.86 7.34 -26.73
C ALA A 21 18.27 6.82 -27.11
N TRP A 22 19.10 7.63 -27.77
CA TRP A 22 20.52 7.35 -28.03
C TRP A 22 21.44 7.74 -26.87
N SER A 23 20.91 8.42 -25.84
CA SER A 23 21.62 8.48 -24.57
C SER A 23 21.57 7.11 -23.93
N ALA A 24 22.73 6.57 -23.54
CA ALA A 24 22.86 5.26 -22.89
C ALA A 24 21.99 5.10 -21.63
N ASN A 25 21.47 6.22 -21.10
CA ASN A 25 20.74 6.30 -19.84
C ASN A 25 19.23 6.49 -20.03
N VAL A 26 18.69 6.34 -21.25
CA VAL A 26 17.25 6.40 -21.53
C VAL A 26 16.76 4.99 -21.90
N PRO A 27 15.84 4.37 -21.12
CA PRO A 27 15.32 3.04 -21.43
C PRO A 27 14.70 2.95 -22.82
N SER A 28 14.75 1.76 -23.42
CA SER A 28 14.09 1.50 -24.70
C SER A 28 12.59 1.80 -24.57
N GLY A 29 12.06 2.61 -25.48
CA GLY A 29 10.66 3.05 -25.43
C GLY A 29 10.40 4.29 -24.57
N MET A 30 11.42 4.90 -23.95
CA MET A 30 11.34 6.17 -23.24
C MET A 30 12.05 7.31 -23.98
N ILE A 31 11.77 8.55 -23.58
CA ILE A 31 12.48 9.77 -23.97
C ILE A 31 12.83 10.52 -22.69
N GLY A 32 14.07 10.99 -22.61
CA GLY A 32 14.46 11.91 -21.56
C GLY A 32 14.08 13.34 -21.93
N VAL A 33 13.51 14.07 -20.99
CA VAL A 33 13.11 15.47 -21.20
C VAL A 33 13.62 16.35 -20.08
N ILE A 34 13.85 17.62 -20.40
CA ILE A 34 14.12 18.67 -19.43
C ILE A 34 12.88 19.54 -19.41
N ALA A 35 12.27 19.66 -18.24
CA ALA A 35 11.13 20.53 -18.01
C ALA A 35 11.51 21.65 -17.06
N SER A 36 10.84 22.79 -17.19
CA SER A 36 10.94 23.92 -16.28
C SER A 36 9.56 24.27 -15.74
N LEU A 37 9.50 24.66 -14.47
CA LEU A 37 8.28 25.15 -13.84
C LEU A 37 7.82 26.43 -14.55
N ASP A 38 6.58 26.42 -15.03
CA ASP A 38 5.93 27.49 -15.80
C ASP A 38 6.65 27.88 -17.10
N GLY A 39 7.57 27.03 -17.59
CA GLY A 39 8.26 27.21 -18.86
C GLY A 39 9.31 28.34 -18.87
N VAL A 40 9.73 28.83 -17.70
CA VAL A 40 10.72 29.91 -17.57
C VAL A 40 12.11 29.40 -17.95
N ARG A 41 12.59 29.77 -19.14
CA ARG A 41 13.87 29.25 -19.66
C ARG A 41 15.09 29.68 -18.86
N ASP A 42 15.11 30.84 -18.22
CA ASP A 42 16.35 31.46 -17.73
C ASP A 42 16.80 31.06 -16.32
N ASP A 43 15.98 30.34 -15.55
CA ASP A 43 16.38 29.92 -14.21
C ASP A 43 16.86 28.46 -14.21
N VAL A 44 18.17 28.28 -14.03
CA VAL A 44 18.82 26.96 -13.94
C VAL A 44 18.28 26.17 -12.75
N LEU A 45 17.83 26.83 -11.68
CA LEU A 45 17.30 26.20 -10.47
C LEU A 45 15.87 25.66 -10.66
N SER A 46 15.17 26.08 -11.71
CA SER A 46 13.79 25.65 -12.03
C SER A 46 13.71 24.47 -13.00
N ARG A 47 14.86 23.95 -13.46
CA ARG A 47 14.90 22.88 -14.45
C ARG A 47 14.99 21.53 -13.75
N SER A 48 14.25 20.55 -14.27
CA SER A 48 14.33 19.17 -13.82
C SER A 48 14.28 18.23 -15.00
N LYS A 49 14.99 17.11 -14.87
CA LYS A 49 15.02 16.04 -15.86
C LYS A 49 13.90 15.03 -15.55
N TRP A 50 13.28 14.49 -16.59
CA TRP A 50 12.19 13.53 -16.47
C TRP A 50 12.30 12.43 -17.52
N LEU A 51 11.72 11.27 -17.24
CA LEU A 51 11.50 10.20 -18.21
C LEU A 51 10.03 10.12 -18.60
N VAL A 52 9.77 10.12 -19.91
CA VAL A 52 8.43 10.04 -20.49
C VAL A 52 8.35 8.91 -21.52
N PRO A 53 7.20 8.21 -21.65
CA PRO A 53 7.01 7.23 -22.71
C PRO A 53 7.20 7.86 -24.10
N ALA A 54 8.01 7.23 -24.95
CA ALA A 54 8.35 7.76 -26.27
C ALA A 54 7.12 7.90 -27.18
N VAL A 55 6.14 7.01 -27.02
CA VAL A 55 4.88 7.06 -27.77
C VAL A 55 4.08 8.30 -27.38
N GLU A 56 3.97 8.58 -26.08
CA GLU A 56 3.25 9.74 -25.54
C GLU A 56 3.88 11.05 -26.01
N TYR A 57 5.20 11.17 -25.87
CA TYR A 57 5.93 12.35 -26.30
C TYR A 57 5.78 12.62 -27.81
N ARG A 58 5.89 11.58 -28.64
CA ARG A 58 5.75 11.70 -30.11
C ARG A 58 4.34 12.03 -30.57
N GLN A 59 3.31 11.53 -29.89
CA GLN A 59 1.92 11.83 -30.23
C GLN A 59 1.63 13.32 -30.03
N LEU A 60 2.15 13.92 -28.96
CA LEU A 60 1.94 15.33 -28.66
C LEU A 60 2.73 16.26 -29.58
N LEU A 61 3.94 15.88 -30.00
CA LEU A 61 4.69 16.62 -31.03
C LEU A 61 3.93 16.77 -32.36
N LYS A 62 3.06 15.81 -32.72
CA LYS A 62 2.23 15.91 -33.93
C LYS A 62 1.10 16.93 -33.82
N SER A 63 0.78 17.37 -32.61
CA SER A 63 -0.35 18.25 -32.33
C SER A 63 0.05 19.72 -32.16
N ASP A 64 1.33 20.08 -32.34
CA ASP A 64 1.89 21.42 -32.09
C ASP A 64 1.63 21.96 -30.66
N ARG A 65 1.33 21.05 -29.72
CA ARG A 65 1.13 21.38 -28.31
C ARG A 65 2.43 21.20 -27.53
N GLN A 66 2.63 22.05 -26.54
CA GLN A 66 3.69 21.87 -25.55
C GLN A 66 3.43 20.62 -24.73
N PHE A 67 4.48 19.84 -24.46
CA PHE A 67 4.38 18.68 -23.58
C PHE A 67 4.45 19.15 -22.12
N VAL A 68 3.43 18.82 -21.35
CA VAL A 68 3.37 19.10 -19.91
C VAL A 68 3.69 17.82 -19.16
N ILE A 69 4.63 17.93 -18.23
CA ILE A 69 4.96 16.85 -17.31
C ILE A 69 3.91 16.82 -16.22
N ASP A 70 3.25 15.69 -16.10
CA ASP A 70 2.52 15.27 -14.91
C ASP A 70 3.47 14.58 -13.93
N PRO A 71 3.80 15.18 -12.76
CA PRO A 71 4.68 14.57 -11.76
C PRO A 71 4.15 13.28 -11.14
N ALA A 72 2.83 13.05 -11.17
CA ALA A 72 2.24 11.81 -10.67
C ALA A 72 2.41 10.65 -11.65
N LYS A 73 2.61 10.96 -12.94
CA LYS A 73 2.71 9.97 -14.02
C LYS A 73 4.15 9.77 -14.52
N HIS A 74 4.97 10.81 -14.47
CA HIS A 74 6.32 10.81 -15.01
C HIS A 74 7.37 10.77 -13.92
N HIS A 75 8.50 10.14 -14.21
CA HIS A 75 9.55 9.92 -13.23
C HIS A 75 10.57 11.05 -13.30
N ARG A 76 10.76 11.79 -12.19
CA ARG A 76 11.81 12.79 -12.07
C ARG A 76 13.16 12.10 -11.96
N VAL A 77 14.15 12.61 -12.68
CA VAL A 77 15.54 12.16 -12.64
C VAL A 77 16.30 13.14 -11.75
N ALA A 78 16.95 12.64 -10.69
CA ALA A 78 17.66 13.48 -9.72
C ALA A 78 18.74 14.35 -10.38
N ASP A 79 18.84 15.61 -9.95
CA ASP A 79 19.73 16.62 -10.54
C ASP A 79 21.22 16.42 -10.17
N SER A 80 21.55 15.51 -9.24
CA SER A 80 22.91 15.20 -8.78
C SER A 80 23.85 14.57 -9.83
N VAL A 81 23.40 14.49 -11.09
CA VAL A 81 24.19 14.00 -12.22
C VAL A 81 24.67 15.20 -13.04
N GLU A 82 25.70 15.87 -12.56
CA GLU A 82 26.69 16.44 -13.48
C GLU A 82 27.29 15.27 -14.25
N PHE A 83 27.31 15.37 -15.58
CA PHE A 83 27.76 14.33 -16.49
C PHE A 83 29.28 14.14 -16.42
N GLY A 84 29.77 13.67 -15.28
CA GLY A 84 31.04 12.99 -15.11
C GLY A 84 30.82 11.49 -15.23
N ILE A 85 31.72 10.83 -15.95
CA ILE A 85 31.84 9.38 -16.17
C ILE A 85 31.38 8.60 -14.92
N GLY A 86 30.19 7.97 -14.96
CA GLY A 86 29.67 7.16 -13.84
C GLY A 86 28.21 7.38 -13.43
N ALA A 87 27.35 7.95 -14.27
CA ALA A 87 25.93 8.11 -13.96
C ALA A 87 25.20 6.75 -13.89
N HIS A 88 25.01 6.22 -12.68
CA HIS A 88 24.21 5.04 -12.41
C HIS A 88 22.72 5.33 -12.67
N VAL A 89 22.17 4.68 -13.69
CA VAL A 89 20.72 4.60 -13.92
C VAL A 89 20.09 3.98 -12.66
N VAL A 90 19.09 4.66 -12.08
CA VAL A 90 18.24 4.08 -11.03
C VAL A 90 17.38 3.02 -11.71
N LEU A 91 17.85 1.78 -11.63
CA LEU A 91 17.14 0.59 -12.07
C LEU A 91 16.19 0.17 -10.96
N SER A 92 15.05 -0.45 -11.27
CA SER A 92 14.28 -1.12 -10.21
C SER A 92 15.16 -2.19 -9.53
N SER A 93 14.79 -2.62 -8.32
CA SER A 93 15.53 -3.68 -7.64
C SER A 93 15.63 -4.94 -8.51
N ARG A 94 14.58 -5.25 -9.28
CA ARG A 94 14.54 -6.37 -10.22
C ARG A 94 15.58 -6.21 -11.32
N GLU A 95 15.57 -5.07 -12.02
CA GLU A 95 16.49 -4.80 -13.13
C GLU A 95 17.95 -4.84 -12.67
N LEU A 96 18.24 -4.29 -11.48
CA LEU A 96 19.58 -4.35 -10.90
C LEU A 96 19.98 -5.79 -10.55
N SER A 97 19.08 -6.56 -9.93
CA SER A 97 19.35 -7.96 -9.59
C SER A 97 19.53 -8.85 -10.83
N GLU A 98 18.77 -8.62 -11.91
CA GLU A 98 18.83 -9.43 -13.14
C GLU A 98 20.15 -9.26 -13.90
N ARG A 99 20.85 -8.13 -13.74
CA ARG A 99 22.20 -7.92 -14.30
C ARG A 99 23.28 -8.78 -13.63
N TYR A 100 23.02 -9.25 -12.41
CA TYR A 100 23.96 -10.02 -11.62
C TYR A 100 23.32 -11.34 -11.16
N PRO A 101 23.01 -12.26 -12.08
CA PRO A 101 22.25 -13.48 -11.77
C PRO A 101 23.07 -14.50 -10.96
N THR A 102 24.39 -14.37 -10.93
CA THR A 102 25.28 -15.28 -10.21
C THR A 102 25.57 -14.75 -8.82
N LYS A 103 25.40 -15.58 -7.80
CA LYS A 103 25.72 -15.21 -6.42
C LYS A 103 27.17 -14.70 -6.31
N GLY A 104 27.33 -13.51 -5.77
CA GLY A 104 28.64 -12.86 -5.59
C GLY A 104 29.19 -12.16 -6.83
N SER A 105 28.47 -12.14 -7.96
CA SER A 105 28.90 -11.35 -9.13
C SER A 105 28.60 -9.85 -9.01
N MET A 106 27.71 -9.46 -8.11
CA MET A 106 27.38 -8.06 -7.83
C MET A 106 28.49 -7.41 -6.97
N PRO A 107 29.11 -6.30 -7.44
CA PRO A 107 30.03 -5.48 -6.63
C PRO A 107 29.38 -5.00 -5.33
N ALA A 108 30.18 -4.83 -4.28
CA ALA A 108 29.69 -4.47 -2.94
C ALA A 108 28.91 -3.14 -2.94
N GLU A 109 29.37 -2.15 -3.71
CA GLU A 109 28.72 -0.85 -3.84
C GLU A 109 27.33 -0.97 -4.49
N LEU A 110 27.15 -1.93 -5.40
CA LEU A 110 25.86 -2.21 -6.03
C LEU A 110 24.94 -3.05 -5.13
N VAL A 111 25.50 -3.85 -4.23
CA VAL A 111 24.72 -4.53 -3.20
C VAL A 111 24.08 -3.51 -2.26
N GLU A 112 24.83 -2.49 -1.83
CA GLU A 112 24.29 -1.40 -1.01
C GLU A 112 23.19 -0.63 -1.74
N GLN A 113 23.40 -0.31 -3.03
CA GLN A 113 22.36 0.31 -3.86
C GLN A 113 21.11 -0.57 -3.99
N LEU A 114 21.26 -1.89 -4.18
CA LEU A 114 20.12 -2.81 -4.23
C LEU A 114 19.31 -2.78 -2.93
N TYR A 115 19.98 -2.73 -1.78
CA TYR A 115 19.28 -2.61 -0.50
C TYR A 115 18.55 -1.27 -0.36
N ALA A 116 19.17 -0.17 -0.77
CA ALA A 116 18.54 1.15 -0.77
C ALA A 116 17.29 1.20 -1.66
N LEU A 117 17.39 0.65 -2.89
CA LEU A 117 16.26 0.56 -3.82
C LEU A 117 15.09 -0.23 -3.23
N ARG A 118 15.38 -1.39 -2.61
CA ARG A 118 14.36 -2.18 -1.92
C ARG A 118 13.66 -1.36 -0.83
N GLU A 119 14.40 -0.58 -0.04
CA GLU A 119 13.79 0.26 1.00
C GLU A 119 12.87 1.35 0.41
N GLU A 120 13.28 1.98 -0.69
CA GLU A 120 12.48 2.99 -1.38
C GLU A 120 11.20 2.38 -1.99
N GLU A 121 11.31 1.24 -2.67
CA GLU A 121 10.18 0.51 -3.22
C GLU A 121 9.19 0.11 -2.12
N ILE A 122 9.70 -0.44 -1.00
CA ILE A 122 8.85 -0.81 0.14
C ILE A 122 8.19 0.42 0.77
N ARG A 123 8.91 1.53 0.91
CA ARG A 123 8.35 2.79 1.44
C ARG A 123 7.24 3.33 0.54
N TRP A 124 7.43 3.29 -0.78
CA TRP A 124 6.41 3.66 -1.76
C TRP A 124 5.18 2.75 -1.64
N LEU A 125 5.36 1.42 -1.63
CA LEU A 125 4.25 0.47 -1.45
C LEU A 125 3.51 0.65 -0.13
N ALA A 126 4.24 0.98 0.94
CA ALA A 126 3.66 1.27 2.25
C ALA A 126 2.87 2.59 2.26
N SER A 127 2.95 3.44 1.24
CA SER A 127 2.09 4.62 1.10
C SER A 127 0.76 4.33 0.41
N LEU A 128 0.65 3.20 -0.32
CA LEU A 128 -0.54 2.84 -1.10
C LEU A 128 -1.63 2.26 -0.21
N LEU A 129 -2.89 2.62 -0.43
CA LEU A 129 -4.01 2.02 0.31
C LEU A 129 -4.02 0.48 0.18
N GLU A 130 -3.73 -0.02 -1.01
CA GLU A 130 -3.66 -1.45 -1.32
C GLU A 130 -2.49 -1.76 -2.26
N VAL A 131 -1.78 -2.86 -1.99
CA VAL A 131 -0.72 -3.39 -2.86
C VAL A 131 -1.31 -4.45 -3.78
N THR A 132 -1.28 -4.22 -5.09
CA THR A 132 -1.82 -5.12 -6.11
C THR A 132 -0.74 -6.00 -6.73
N ALA A 133 -1.15 -7.03 -7.48
CA ALA A 133 -0.21 -7.96 -8.11
C ALA A 133 0.70 -7.28 -9.15
N THR A 134 0.23 -6.21 -9.80
CA THR A 134 1.03 -5.44 -10.77
C THR A 134 2.20 -4.74 -10.11
N HIS A 135 2.04 -4.27 -8.86
CA HIS A 135 3.13 -3.64 -8.11
C HIS A 135 4.27 -4.59 -7.77
N LEU A 136 4.03 -5.91 -7.79
CA LEU A 136 5.04 -6.92 -7.48
C LEU A 136 5.93 -7.25 -8.68
N LEU A 137 5.53 -6.89 -9.90
CA LEU A 137 6.21 -7.32 -11.13
C LEU A 137 7.61 -6.75 -11.25
N ASP A 138 7.84 -5.52 -10.80
CA ASP A 138 9.12 -4.83 -10.97
C ASP A 138 10.05 -4.96 -9.76
N LEU A 139 9.63 -5.73 -8.75
CA LEU A 139 10.40 -6.01 -7.54
C LEU A 139 11.27 -7.24 -7.72
N ASP A 140 12.50 -7.20 -7.21
CA ASP A 140 13.31 -8.41 -7.07
C ASP A 140 12.76 -9.33 -5.95
N TRP A 141 13.28 -10.56 -5.86
CA TRP A 141 12.78 -11.52 -4.87
C TRP A 141 12.99 -11.05 -3.42
N GLY A 142 14.02 -10.25 -3.14
CA GLY A 142 14.28 -9.68 -1.82
C GLY A 142 13.27 -8.58 -1.45
N ALA A 143 12.93 -7.69 -2.38
CA ALA A 143 11.82 -6.75 -2.19
C ALA A 143 10.49 -7.48 -2.01
N ARG A 144 10.17 -8.48 -2.83
CA ARG A 144 8.92 -9.26 -2.68
C ARG A 144 8.84 -10.00 -1.35
N ALA A 145 9.97 -10.51 -0.84
CA ALA A 145 10.01 -11.11 0.49
C ALA A 145 9.70 -10.09 1.60
N LYS A 146 10.19 -8.84 1.48
CA LYS A 146 9.82 -7.75 2.39
C LYS A 146 8.36 -7.34 2.27
N VAL A 147 7.79 -7.30 1.07
CA VAL A 147 6.34 -7.07 0.90
C VAL A 147 5.55 -8.16 1.61
N ALA A 148 5.94 -9.43 1.42
CA ALA A 148 5.31 -10.56 2.08
C ALA A 148 5.43 -10.54 3.61
N ASP A 149 6.52 -9.99 4.16
CA ASP A 149 6.71 -9.89 5.60
C ASP A 149 5.97 -8.69 6.22
N LEU A 150 6.12 -7.51 5.60
CA LEU A 150 5.71 -6.23 6.20
C LEU A 150 4.34 -5.73 5.73
N LEU A 151 3.94 -6.06 4.50
CA LEU A 151 2.78 -5.44 3.83
C LEU A 151 1.71 -6.46 3.41
N PHE A 152 1.82 -7.72 3.86
CA PHE A 152 0.92 -8.80 3.43
C PHE A 152 -0.57 -8.51 3.67
N THR A 153 -0.89 -7.90 4.80
CA THR A 153 -2.28 -7.56 5.16
C THR A 153 -2.87 -6.45 4.28
N ARG A 154 -2.02 -5.64 3.65
CA ARG A 154 -2.39 -4.58 2.71
C ARG A 154 -2.38 -5.04 1.26
N CYS A 155 -2.01 -6.30 1.02
CA CYS A 155 -2.01 -6.87 -0.32
C CYS A 155 -3.44 -7.29 -0.72
N SER A 156 -3.79 -7.00 -1.96
CA SER A 156 -5.01 -7.54 -2.58
C SER A 156 -4.98 -9.07 -2.58
N ALA A 157 -6.13 -9.71 -2.73
CA ALA A 157 -6.20 -11.18 -2.76
C ALA A 157 -5.30 -11.78 -3.86
N GLN A 158 -5.23 -11.14 -5.02
CA GLN A 158 -4.37 -11.58 -6.13
C GLN A 158 -2.88 -11.40 -5.80
N ALA A 159 -2.50 -10.30 -5.14
CA ALA A 159 -1.12 -10.08 -4.70
C ALA A 159 -0.69 -11.11 -3.64
N ARG A 160 -1.54 -11.41 -2.66
CA ARG A 160 -1.29 -12.46 -1.67
C ARG A 160 -1.13 -13.83 -2.33
N TYR A 161 -2.01 -14.17 -3.27
CA TYR A 161 -1.88 -15.40 -4.04
C TYR A 161 -0.55 -15.47 -4.81
N ALA A 162 -0.14 -14.37 -5.45
CA ALA A 162 1.14 -14.30 -6.15
C ALA A 162 2.34 -14.52 -5.22
N LEU A 163 2.34 -13.92 -4.02
CA LEU A 163 3.41 -14.09 -3.04
C LEU A 163 3.47 -15.51 -2.46
N LEU A 164 2.32 -16.12 -2.18
CA LEU A 164 2.22 -17.51 -1.69
C LEU A 164 2.72 -18.53 -2.74
N ASN A 165 2.57 -18.20 -4.03
CA ASN A 165 2.96 -19.04 -5.16
C ASN A 165 4.21 -18.52 -5.89
N ASP A 166 5.00 -17.64 -5.25
CA ASP A 166 6.18 -17.05 -5.88
C ASP A 166 7.18 -18.13 -6.29
N ALA A 167 7.91 -17.92 -7.38
CA ALA A 167 8.95 -18.85 -7.82
C ALA A 167 10.07 -19.01 -6.76
N HIS A 168 10.37 -17.96 -6.00
CA HIS A 168 11.43 -17.94 -5.01
C HIS A 168 10.96 -18.46 -3.65
N HIS A 169 11.64 -19.48 -3.11
CA HIS A 169 11.25 -20.14 -1.86
C HIS A 169 11.24 -19.23 -0.63
N PHE A 170 12.18 -18.28 -0.51
CA PHE A 170 12.16 -17.30 0.59
C PHE A 170 10.91 -16.42 0.57
N VAL A 171 10.45 -15.96 -0.60
CA VAL A 171 9.22 -15.16 -0.71
C VAL A 171 8.02 -15.97 -0.24
N ARG A 172 7.90 -17.23 -0.70
CA ARG A 172 6.83 -18.13 -0.26
C ARG A 172 6.87 -18.37 1.25
N SER A 173 8.06 -18.60 1.81
CA SER A 173 8.23 -18.81 3.25
C SER A 173 7.75 -17.61 4.06
N SER A 174 8.15 -16.40 3.67
CA SER A 174 7.68 -15.16 4.31
C SER A 174 6.17 -15.00 4.17
N ALA A 175 5.62 -15.23 2.97
CA ALA A 175 4.19 -15.13 2.72
C ALA A 175 3.37 -16.12 3.56
N VAL A 176 3.82 -17.37 3.71
CA VAL A 176 3.14 -18.38 4.54
C VAL A 176 3.14 -17.99 6.02
N LEU A 177 4.24 -17.42 6.52
CA LEU A 177 4.30 -16.95 7.90
C LEU A 177 3.34 -15.78 8.13
N ALA A 178 3.31 -14.81 7.21
CA ALA A 178 2.40 -13.69 7.28
C ALA A 178 0.93 -14.09 7.14
N ASP A 179 0.62 -15.04 6.27
CA ASP A 179 -0.73 -15.59 6.08
C ASP A 179 -1.22 -16.30 7.33
N ARG A 180 -0.38 -17.12 7.98
CA ARG A 180 -0.70 -17.73 9.27
C ARG A 180 -0.90 -16.71 10.37
N ALA A 181 -0.06 -15.68 10.41
CA ALA A 181 -0.21 -14.59 11.38
C ALA A 181 -1.50 -13.77 11.14
N LEU A 182 -1.95 -13.67 9.89
CA LEU A 182 -3.24 -13.07 9.56
C LEU A 182 -4.40 -13.98 9.97
N ALA A 183 -4.35 -15.27 9.64
CA ALA A 183 -5.36 -16.26 10.02
C ALA A 183 -5.50 -16.38 11.55
N ASN A 184 -4.40 -16.35 12.30
CA ASN A 184 -4.45 -16.36 13.76
C ASN A 184 -5.09 -15.09 14.33
N ARG A 185 -4.95 -13.95 13.66
CA ARG A 185 -5.63 -12.70 14.06
C ARG A 185 -7.12 -12.75 13.76
N THR A 186 -7.53 -13.37 12.65
CA THR A 186 -8.95 -13.52 12.31
C THR A 186 -9.64 -14.63 13.09
N ASN A 187 -8.87 -15.62 13.57
CA ASN A 187 -9.39 -16.78 14.31
C ASN A 187 -9.13 -16.68 15.82
N SER A 188 -8.73 -15.51 16.32
CA SER A 188 -8.59 -15.33 17.77
C SER A 188 -10.00 -15.33 18.38
N PRO A 189 -10.32 -16.20 19.36
CA PRO A 189 -11.57 -16.14 20.11
C PRO A 189 -11.73 -14.80 20.87
N ASP A 190 -10.62 -14.09 21.06
CA ASP A 190 -10.55 -12.71 21.56
C ASP A 190 -11.34 -11.72 20.67
N SER A 191 -11.48 -11.99 19.36
CA SER A 191 -12.18 -11.06 18.44
C SER A 191 -13.69 -11.06 18.60
N THR A 192 -14.30 -12.18 19.03
CA THR A 192 -15.73 -12.23 19.35
C THR A 192 -16.02 -11.58 20.70
N GLU A 193 -15.09 -11.74 21.65
CA GLU A 193 -15.16 -11.06 22.95
C GLU A 193 -15.01 -9.54 22.80
N ASP A 194 -14.00 -9.09 22.04
CA ASP A 194 -13.79 -7.68 21.68
C ASP A 194 -15.03 -7.08 21.02
N ARG A 195 -15.66 -7.80 20.07
CA ARG A 195 -16.87 -7.32 19.39
C ARG A 195 -18.08 -7.29 20.32
N ARG A 196 -18.22 -8.29 21.19
CA ARG A 196 -19.29 -8.35 22.20
C ARG A 196 -19.18 -7.19 23.19
N GLU A 197 -17.96 -6.86 23.63
CA GLU A 197 -17.69 -5.70 24.50
C GLU A 197 -17.99 -4.38 23.78
N GLU A 198 -17.57 -4.23 22.53
CA GLU A 198 -17.87 -3.04 21.72
C GLU A 198 -19.37 -2.80 21.62
N ILE A 199 -20.14 -3.85 21.28
CA ILE A 199 -21.60 -3.75 21.18
C ILE A 199 -22.21 -3.40 22.54
N ALA A 200 -21.73 -4.00 23.63
CA ALA A 200 -22.22 -3.71 24.98
C ALA A 200 -22.03 -2.24 25.37
N GLU A 201 -20.89 -1.63 25.04
CA GLU A 201 -20.64 -0.21 25.30
C GLU A 201 -21.49 0.72 24.42
N VAL A 202 -21.77 0.34 23.17
CA VAL A 202 -22.70 1.08 22.30
C VAL A 202 -24.13 1.05 22.86
N LEU A 203 -24.62 -0.14 23.26
CA LEU A 203 -25.95 -0.28 23.86
C LEU A 203 -26.07 0.52 25.15
N LYS A 204 -25.05 0.47 26.01
CA LYS A 204 -24.98 1.22 27.26
C LYS A 204 -24.99 2.72 27.05
N SER A 205 -24.24 3.21 26.05
CA SER A 205 -24.24 4.61 25.65
C SER A 205 -25.60 5.08 25.12
N ALA A 206 -26.39 4.16 24.56
CA ALA A 206 -27.77 4.39 24.14
C ALA A 206 -28.80 4.20 25.28
N GLY A 207 -28.38 3.86 26.50
CA GLY A 207 -29.27 3.67 27.66
C GLY A 207 -29.83 2.26 27.79
N PHE A 208 -29.23 1.26 27.15
CA PHE A 208 -29.66 -0.14 27.19
C PHE A 208 -28.56 -1.08 27.69
N ARG A 209 -28.93 -2.25 28.18
CA ARG A 209 -27.99 -3.35 28.47
C ARG A 209 -28.61 -4.69 28.10
N MET A 210 -27.77 -5.67 27.79
CA MET A 210 -28.19 -7.05 27.60
C MET A 210 -28.13 -7.80 28.93
N GLU A 211 -29.15 -8.59 29.23
CA GLU A 211 -29.16 -9.52 30.36
C GLU A 211 -29.60 -10.92 29.93
N TYR A 212 -29.16 -11.92 30.69
CA TYR A 212 -29.63 -13.28 30.54
C TYR A 212 -30.96 -13.45 31.29
N ASP A 213 -32.02 -13.83 30.58
CA ASP A 213 -33.28 -14.26 31.16
C ASP A 213 -33.16 -15.73 31.64
N PRO A 214 -33.09 -15.99 32.95
CA PRO A 214 -32.95 -17.33 33.49
C PRO A 214 -34.18 -18.22 33.24
N GLY A 215 -35.30 -17.67 32.77
CA GLY A 215 -36.51 -18.40 32.39
C GLY A 215 -36.58 -18.82 30.93
N ALA A 216 -35.66 -18.35 30.08
CA ALA A 216 -35.71 -18.58 28.65
C ALA A 216 -35.20 -19.97 28.23
N ILE A 217 -35.68 -20.44 27.09
CA ILE A 217 -35.21 -21.69 26.47
C ILE A 217 -33.78 -21.46 25.97
N PRO A 218 -32.87 -22.47 26.03
CA PRO A 218 -31.56 -22.36 25.42
C PRO A 218 -31.63 -21.86 23.97
N GLY A 219 -30.98 -20.72 23.69
CA GLY A 219 -31.02 -20.02 22.39
C GLY A 219 -31.99 -18.81 22.32
N GLU A 220 -32.76 -18.52 23.37
CA GLU A 220 -33.60 -17.32 23.49
C GLU A 220 -33.28 -16.53 24.78
N GLY A 221 -32.07 -16.74 25.32
CA GLY A 221 -31.68 -16.35 26.66
C GLY A 221 -31.46 -14.87 26.90
N HIS A 222 -31.44 -14.03 25.87
CA HIS A 222 -30.95 -12.66 26.01
C HIS A 222 -32.06 -11.63 25.81
N VAL A 223 -32.25 -10.77 26.82
CA VAL A 223 -33.21 -9.68 26.79
C VAL A 223 -32.52 -8.33 26.81
N LEU A 224 -33.07 -7.39 26.06
CA LEU A 224 -32.64 -6.00 26.08
C LEU A 224 -33.40 -5.25 27.19
N ILE A 225 -32.66 -4.64 28.11
CA ILE A 225 -33.22 -3.90 29.25
C ILE A 225 -32.84 -2.43 29.13
N GLN A 226 -33.81 -1.54 29.31
CA GLN A 226 -33.55 -0.12 29.40
C GLN A 226 -32.98 0.22 30.79
N ILE A 227 -31.82 0.87 30.83
CA ILE A 227 -31.06 1.10 32.08
C ILE A 227 -31.84 2.00 33.05
N GLU A 228 -32.57 3.00 32.55
CA GLU A 228 -33.30 3.95 33.38
C GLU A 228 -34.52 3.34 34.08
N SER A 229 -35.31 2.55 33.36
CA SER A 229 -36.54 1.94 33.88
C SER A 229 -36.30 0.57 34.51
N GLY A 230 -35.27 -0.15 34.07
CA GLY A 230 -35.06 -1.55 34.40
C GLY A 230 -36.06 -2.48 33.73
N GLU A 231 -36.84 -2.00 32.76
CA GLU A 231 -37.86 -2.78 32.05
C GLU A 231 -37.29 -3.41 30.77
N VAL A 232 -37.86 -4.57 30.40
CA VAL A 232 -37.56 -5.25 29.14
C VAL A 232 -38.16 -4.44 27.99
N VAL A 233 -37.38 -4.28 26.92
CA VAL A 233 -37.78 -3.51 25.75
C VAL A 233 -38.21 -4.46 24.63
N ASP A 234 -39.52 -4.52 24.37
CA ASP A 234 -40.09 -5.41 23.35
C ASP A 234 -39.91 -4.87 21.92
N GLU A 235 -39.90 -3.55 21.73
CA GLU A 235 -39.82 -2.89 20.42
C GLU A 235 -38.74 -1.78 20.41
N PRO A 236 -37.44 -2.14 20.46
CA PRO A 236 -36.37 -1.15 20.35
C PRO A 236 -36.24 -0.61 18.92
N ASP A 237 -35.58 0.54 18.78
CA ASP A 237 -35.19 1.06 17.46
C ASP A 237 -34.40 0.01 16.66
N GLU A 238 -34.59 -0.02 15.33
CA GLU A 238 -34.03 -1.05 14.45
C GLU A 238 -32.49 -1.21 14.59
N ALA A 239 -31.78 -0.10 14.81
CA ALA A 239 -30.34 -0.13 15.02
C ALA A 239 -29.94 -0.83 16.33
N ILE A 240 -30.71 -0.60 17.40
CA ILE A 240 -30.52 -1.23 18.72
C ILE A 240 -30.93 -2.70 18.65
N ALA A 241 -32.06 -3.02 18.00
CA ALA A 241 -32.52 -4.39 17.79
C ALA A 241 -31.46 -5.25 17.07
N ARG A 242 -30.80 -4.69 16.05
CA ARG A 242 -29.73 -5.36 15.30
C ARG A 242 -28.51 -5.62 16.17
N LEU A 243 -28.07 -4.64 16.96
CA LEU A 243 -26.93 -4.79 17.86
C LEU A 243 -27.22 -5.80 18.97
N ALA A 244 -28.42 -5.76 19.56
CA ALA A 244 -28.85 -6.72 20.58
C ALA A 244 -28.84 -8.15 20.04
N ARG A 245 -29.30 -8.37 18.80
CA ARG A 245 -29.26 -9.67 18.14
C ARG A 245 -27.82 -10.13 17.88
N GLU A 246 -26.98 -9.27 17.33
CA GLU A 246 -25.56 -9.56 17.08
C GLU A 246 -24.83 -9.95 18.38
N TRP A 247 -25.07 -9.22 19.47
CA TRP A 247 -24.51 -9.53 20.79
C TRP A 247 -24.98 -10.89 21.32
N SER A 248 -26.27 -11.21 21.15
CA SER A 248 -26.84 -12.51 21.53
C SER A 248 -26.20 -13.65 20.74
N ASP A 249 -26.11 -13.52 19.42
CA ASP A 249 -25.51 -14.52 18.54
C ASP A 249 -24.04 -14.80 18.92
N LEU A 250 -23.25 -13.75 19.19
CA LEU A 250 -21.86 -13.87 19.65
C LEU A 250 -21.74 -14.57 21.00
N THR A 251 -22.70 -14.35 21.90
CA THR A 251 -22.71 -14.99 23.23
C THR A 251 -23.05 -16.48 23.11
N ASP A 252 -24.05 -16.84 22.31
CA ASP A 252 -24.41 -18.23 22.03
C ASP A 252 -23.26 -19.00 21.33
N GLU A 253 -22.53 -18.34 20.43
CA GLU A 253 -21.34 -18.93 19.79
C GLU A 253 -20.22 -19.17 20.78
N ALA A 254 -19.98 -18.25 21.72
CA ALA A 254 -18.98 -18.42 22.76
C ALA A 254 -19.32 -19.61 23.69
N GLU A 255 -20.58 -19.73 24.14
CA GLU A 255 -21.02 -20.83 25.01
C GLU A 255 -20.91 -22.21 24.33
N LYS A 256 -21.22 -22.29 23.03
CA LYS A 256 -21.05 -23.52 22.23
C LYS A 256 -19.59 -23.94 22.09
N ASN A 257 -18.67 -22.99 22.11
CA ASN A 257 -17.23 -23.29 22.01
C ASN A 257 -16.63 -23.76 23.34
N GLU A 258 -17.31 -23.53 24.47
CA GLU A 258 -16.88 -23.95 25.80
C GLU A 258 -17.40 -25.35 26.22
N THR A 259 -18.33 -25.94 25.46
CA THR A 259 -18.95 -27.26 25.74
C THR A 259 -18.36 -28.41 24.93
#